data_AF-A0A7C5PQ14-F1
#
_entry.id   AF-A0A7C5PQ14-F1
#
_cell.length_a   1.000
_cell.length_b   1.000
_cell.length_c   1.000
_cell.angle_alpha   90.00
_cell.angle_beta   90.00
_cell.angle_gamma   90.00
#
_symmetry.space_group_name_H-M   'P 1'
#
loop_
_entity.id
_entity.type
_entity.pdbx_description
1 polymer ?
#
loop_
_entity_poly.entity_id
_entity_poly.type
_entity_poly.pdbx_seq_one_letter_code
_entity_poly.pdbx_strand_id
1 'polypeptide(L)' 'MISESFWQDLRRETRGAVKTDKYSRILYSTDASIYKVEPLGVFFPQHRDEIQAAVEIAARHSVPVLMRG' A
#
# COMPACT_ATOMS: atom_id res chain seq x y z
N MET A 1 -7.75 0.12 13.49
CA MET A 1 -6.30 -0.14 13.50
C MET A 1 -6.04 -1.15 12.39
N ILE A 2 -5.10 -0.91 11.47
CA ILE A 2 -4.77 -1.93 10.46
C ILE A 2 -4.29 -3.19 11.18
N SER A 3 -4.70 -4.36 10.70
CA SER A 3 -4.26 -5.62 11.28
C SER A 3 -2.80 -5.86 10.92
N GLU A 4 -2.00 -6.32 11.88
CA GLU A 4 -0.62 -6.71 11.60
C GLU A 4 -0.56 -7.85 10.56
N SER A 5 -1.61 -8.67 10.50
CA SER A 5 -1.82 -9.70 9.49
C SER A 5 -1.89 -9.17 8.06
N PHE A 6 -2.39 -7.95 7.82
CA PHE A 6 -2.41 -7.37 6.47
C PHE A 6 -0.99 -7.22 5.90
N TRP A 7 -0.08 -6.64 6.69
CA TRP A 7 1.31 -6.45 6.25
C TRP A 7 2.07 -7.77 6.12
N GLN A 8 1.75 -8.76 6.97
CA GLN A 8 2.34 -10.09 6.87
C GLN A 8 1.89 -10.82 5.61
N ASP A 9 0.59 -10.80 5.30
CA ASP A 9 0.06 -11.39 4.07
C ASP A 9 0.64 -10.70 2.83
N LEU A 10 0.68 -9.37 2.82
CA LEU A 10 1.23 -8.62 1.68
C LEU A 10 2.71 -8.96 1.43
N ARG A 11 3.52 -9.09 2.48
CA ARG A 11 4.94 -9.48 2.38
C ARG A 11 5.13 -10.95 2.00
N ARG A 12 4.19 -11.83 2.32
CA ARG A 12 4.28 -13.26 2.01
C ARG A 12 3.93 -13.54 0.55
N GLU A 13 2.90 -12.87 0.03
CA GLU A 13 2.36 -13.13 -1.31
C GLU A 13 2.99 -12.25 -2.41
N THR A 14 3.88 -11.30 -2.06
CA THR A 14 4.52 -10.39 -3.03
C THR A 14 6.01 -10.21 -2.75
N ARG A 15 6.78 -9.83 -3.77
CA ARG A 15 8.20 -9.46 -3.64
C ARG A 15 8.40 -7.94 -3.70
N GLY A 16 7.33 -7.17 -3.91
CA GLY A 16 7.34 -5.72 -3.92
C GLY A 16 7.74 -5.11 -2.57
N ALA A 17 8.27 -3.90 -2.63
CA ALA A 17 8.70 -3.20 -1.42
C ALA A 17 7.52 -2.50 -0.74
N VAL A 18 7.41 -2.64 0.59
CA VAL A 18 6.44 -1.91 1.41
C VAL A 18 7.17 -0.86 2.24
N LYS A 19 6.77 0.41 2.12
CA LYS A 19 7.29 1.52 2.93
C LYS A 19 6.20 2.05 3.86
N THR A 20 6.42 1.92 5.16
CA THR A 20 5.54 2.44 6.22
C THR A 20 6.21 3.55 7.05
N ASP A 21 7.43 3.94 6.68
CA ASP A 21 8.14 5.03 7.35
C ASP A 21 7.46 6.37 7.09
N LYS A 22 7.62 7.30 8.04
CA LYS A 22 6.96 8.61 8.02
C LYS A 22 7.33 9.42 6.77
N TYR A 23 8.59 9.36 6.32
CA TYR A 23 9.05 10.15 5.19
C TYR A 23 8.34 9.70 3.90
N SER A 24 8.34 8.39 3.63
CA SER A 24 7.65 7.82 2.47
C SER A 24 6.15 8.11 2.49
N ARG A 25 5.48 7.99 3.65
CA ARG A 25 4.05 8.27 3.76
C ARG A 25 3.74 9.75 3.49
N ILE A 26 4.57 10.67 3.95
CA ILE A 26 4.43 12.10 3.64
C ILE A 26 4.64 12.35 2.13
N LEU A 27 5.67 11.76 1.53
CA LEU A 27 5.97 11.95 0.10
C LEU A 27 4.82 11.48 -0.81
N TYR A 28 4.03 10.51 -0.36
CA TYR A 28 2.89 9.94 -1.11
C TYR A 28 1.53 10.39 -0.58
N SER A 29 1.48 11.46 0.22
CA SER A 29 0.24 11.96 0.83
C SER A 29 -0.58 12.92 -0.03
N THR A 30 -0.05 13.30 -1.19
CA THR A 30 -0.65 14.26 -2.13
C THR A 30 -0.64 13.66 -3.53
N ASP A 31 -1.67 14.00 -4.30
CA ASP A 31 -1.96 13.54 -5.65
C ASP A 31 -1.96 14.71 -6.66
N ALA A 32 -0.93 15.56 -6.59
CA ALA A 32 -0.82 16.81 -7.36
C ALA A 32 -1.93 17.84 -7.08
N SER A 33 -2.72 17.62 -6.02
CA SER A 33 -3.69 18.56 -5.49
C SER A 33 -3.17 19.26 -4.22
N ILE A 34 -3.94 20.24 -3.74
CA ILE A 34 -3.71 20.90 -2.44
C ILE A 34 -4.14 20.04 -1.25
N TYR A 35 -4.84 18.93 -1.50
CA TYR A 35 -5.31 18.04 -0.45
C TYR A 35 -4.23 17.05 -0.05
N LYS A 36 -4.25 16.70 1.24
CA LYS A 36 -3.28 15.80 1.83
C LYS A 36 -3.99 14.75 2.67
N VAL A 37 -3.79 13.48 2.31
CA VAL A 37 -4.22 12.33 3.09
C VAL A 37 -3.02 11.41 3.27
N GLU A 38 -2.55 11.27 4.50
CA GLU A 38 -1.40 10.40 4.77
C GLU A 38 -1.81 8.93 4.65
N PRO A 39 -1.22 8.13 3.73
CA PRO A 39 -1.56 6.73 3.57
C PRO A 39 -1.08 5.91 4.77
N LEU A 40 -1.55 4.67 4.88
CA LEU A 40 -1.06 3.72 5.89
C LEU A 40 0.33 3.18 5.55
N GLY A 41 0.63 3.09 4.25
CA GLY A 41 1.91 2.71 3.68
C GLY A 41 1.86 2.81 2.17
N VAL A 42 3.02 2.61 1.53
CA VAL A 42 3.16 2.64 0.07
C VAL A 42 3.75 1.31 -0.37
N PHE A 43 3.11 0.67 -1.35
CA PHE A 43 3.56 -0.59 -1.92
C PHE A 43 4.09 -0.35 -3.33
N PHE A 44 5.29 -0.88 -3.61
CA PHE A 44 5.98 -0.80 -4.89
C PHE A 44 6.05 -2.20 -5.50
N PRO A 45 5.05 -2.60 -6.30
CA PRO A 45 5.03 -3.90 -6.97
C PRO A 45 6.13 -3.97 -8.05
N GLN A 46 6.74 -5.14 -8.21
CA GLN A 46 7.74 -5.42 -9.25
C GLN A 46 7.11 -5.99 -10.52
N HIS A 47 6.02 -6.72 -10.37
CA HIS A 47 5.35 -7.45 -11.44
C HIS A 47 3.82 -7.26 -11.36
N ARG A 48 3.13 -7.55 -12.48
CA ARG A 48 1.68 -7.27 -12.60
C ARG A 48 0.83 -8.16 -11.70
N ASP A 49 1.23 -9.41 -11.52
CA ASP A 49 0.63 -10.38 -10.60
C ASP A 49 0.65 -9.88 -9.15
N GLU A 50 1.69 -9.17 -8.74
CA GLU A 50 1.76 -8.58 -7.40
C GLU A 50 0.71 -7.49 -7.16
N ILE A 51 0.31 -6.76 -8.21
CA ILE A 51 -0.78 -5.77 -8.12
C ILE A 51 -2.09 -6.49 -7.82
N GLN A 52 -2.37 -7.57 -8.54
CA GLN A 52 -3.57 -8.37 -8.32
C GLN A 52 -3.59 -8.94 -6.89
N ALA A 53 -2.50 -9.58 -6.46
CA ALA A 53 -2.39 -10.15 -5.13
C ALA A 53 -2.60 -9.07 -4.04
N ALA A 54 -1.99 -7.89 -4.20
CA ALA A 54 -2.14 -6.79 -3.25
C ALA A 54 -3.60 -6.29 -3.14
N VAL A 55 -4.31 -6.16 -4.26
CA VAL A 55 -5.73 -5.77 -4.27
C VAL A 55 -6.60 -6.81 -3.58
N GLU A 56 -6.38 -8.11 -3.85
CA GLU A 56 -7.12 -9.20 -3.22
C GLU A 56 -6.87 -9.26 -1.70
N ILE A 57 -5.62 -9.09 -1.25
CA ILE A 57 -5.27 -9.02 0.17
C ILE A 57 -5.92 -7.81 0.83
N ALA A 58 -5.84 -6.64 0.20
CA ALA A 58 -6.44 -5.42 0.73
C ALA A 58 -7.96 -5.56 0.87
N ALA A 59 -8.64 -6.18 -0.09
CA ALA A 59 -10.06 -6.48 -0.01
C ALA A 59 -10.40 -7.40 1.18
N ARG A 60 -9.63 -8.49 1.38
CA ARG A 60 -9.83 -9.41 2.52
C ARG A 60 -9.67 -8.72 3.88
N HIS A 61 -8.75 -7.76 3.97
CA HIS A 61 -8.48 -6.99 5.20
C HIS A 61 -9.28 -5.69 5.30
N SER A 62 -10.18 -5.40 4.35
CA SER A 62 -10.93 -4.14 4.26
C SER A 62 -10.04 -2.89 4.30
N VAL A 63 -8.88 -2.97 3.64
CA VAL A 63 -7.93 -1.86 3.51
C VAL A 63 -8.18 -1.15 2.18
N PRO A 64 -8.45 0.17 2.17
CA PRO A 64 -8.60 0.91 0.93
C PRO A 64 -7.26 1.02 0.20
N VAL A 65 -7.30 0.94 -1.13
CA VAL A 65 -6.13 1.07 -2.00
C VAL A 65 -6.36 2.23 -2.97
N LEU A 66 -5.34 3.06 -3.16
CA LEU A 66 -5.31 4.10 -4.17
C LEU A 66 -4.15 3.81 -5.13
N MET A 67 -4.44 3.69 -6.42
CA MET A 67 -3.40 3.50 -7.44
C MET A 67 -2.75 4.84 -7.76
N ARG A 68 -1.42 4.85 -7.89
CA ARG A 68 -0.63 6.05 -8.17
C ARG A 68 0.54 5.71 -9.09
N GLY A 69 0.81 6.58 -10.07
CA GLY A 69 1.86 6.47 -11.08
C GLY A 69 2.32 7.85 -11.54
#